data_AF-A0A3M1K8A7-F1
#
_entry.id   AF-A0A3M1K8A7-F1
#
_cell.length_a   1.000
_cell.length_b   1.000
_cell.length_c   1.000
_cell.angle_alpha   90.00
_cell.angle_beta   90.00
_cell.angle_gamma   90.00
#
_symmetry.space_group_name_H-M   'P 1'
#
loop_
_entity.id
_entity.type
_entity.pdbx_description
1 polymer ?
#
loop_
_entity_poly.entity_id
_entity_poly.type
_entity_poly.pdbx_seq_one_letter_code
_entity_poly.pdbx_strand_id
1 'polypeptide(L)'
;HHGAPLKPIVYATLQSLNRPPHLTTVNTNFHSVSIKAMIKEGFGIGWIPARLAQESLSYGKIVRAGGPEWDIPIEIRLYRWKENTNTNLQRFWEGLNDPKVVQPVMAVAR
;
A
#
# COMPACT_ATOMS: atom_id res chain seq x y z
N HIS A 1 -1.61 20.41 -6.39
CA HIS A 1 -1.90 19.35 -7.38
C HIS A 1 -0.96 18.15 -7.19
N HIS A 2 -1.07 17.41 -6.08
CA HIS A 2 -0.27 16.20 -5.85
C HIS A 2 -1.23 15.02 -5.71
N GLY A 3 -1.37 14.22 -6.76
CA GLY A 3 -2.25 13.05 -6.75
C GLY A 3 -1.76 12.00 -5.75
N ALA A 4 -2.69 11.22 -5.18
CA ALA A 4 -2.32 10.07 -4.38
C ALA A 4 -1.59 9.04 -5.26
N PRO A 5 -0.35 8.63 -4.92
CA PRO A 5 0.50 7.83 -5.80
C PRO A 5 -0.09 6.45 -6.11
N LEU A 6 -0.92 5.91 -5.21
CA LEU A 6 -1.58 4.63 -5.40
C LEU A 6 -2.88 4.72 -6.23
N LYS A 7 -3.41 5.92 -6.50
CA LYS A 7 -4.71 6.06 -7.17
C LYS A 7 -4.73 5.36 -8.54
N PRO A 8 -3.77 5.56 -9.46
CA PRO A 8 -3.84 4.92 -10.78
C PRO A 8 -3.83 3.40 -10.70
N ILE A 9 -3.01 2.83 -9.81
CA ILE A 9 -2.90 1.36 -9.68
C ILE A 9 -4.13 0.75 -9.00
N VAL A 10 -4.72 1.44 -8.02
CA VAL A 10 -6.00 1.01 -7.42
C VAL A 10 -7.10 0.95 -8.47
N TYR A 11 -7.22 2.01 -9.28
CA TYR A 11 -8.23 2.06 -10.34
C TYR A 11 -8.00 0.99 -11.41
N ALA A 12 -6.76 0.81 -11.86
CA ALA A 12 -6.41 -0.23 -12.82
C ALA A 12 -6.73 -1.64 -12.29
N THR A 13 -6.40 -1.90 -11.02
CA THR A 13 -6.69 -3.19 -10.36
C THR A 13 -8.19 -3.45 -10.34
N LEU A 14 -8.98 -2.48 -9.86
CA LEU A 14 -10.45 -2.59 -9.79
C LEU A 14 -11.11 -2.79 -11.16
N GLN A 15 -10.61 -2.11 -12.20
CA GLN A 15 -11.12 -2.23 -13.57
C GLN A 15 -10.77 -3.57 -14.22
N SER A 16 -9.70 -4.22 -13.76
CA SER A 16 -9.28 -5.54 -14.27
C SER A 16 -10.10 -6.70 -13.70
N LEU A 17 -10.92 -6.46 -12.68
CA LEU A 17 -11.76 -7.47 -12.06
C LEU A 17 -12.91 -7.89 -13.01
N ASN A 18 -13.27 -9.17 -13.00
CA ASN A 18 -14.42 -9.69 -13.78
C ASN A 18 -15.73 -8.96 -13.49
N ARG A 19 -15.89 -8.42 -12.27
CA ARG A 19 -17.02 -7.59 -11.85
C ARG A 19 -16.47 -6.39 -11.09
N PRO A 20 -16.19 -5.28 -11.79
CA PRO A 20 -15.62 -4.09 -11.15
C PRO A 20 -16.65 -3.51 -10.15
N PRO A 21 -16.25 -3.24 -8.91
CA PRO A 21 -17.16 -2.67 -7.92
C PRO A 21 -17.50 -1.22 -8.29
N HIS A 22 -18.73 -0.80 -8.02
CA HIS A 22 -19.15 0.60 -8.15
C HIS A 22 -18.75 1.38 -6.90
N LEU A 23 -17.62 2.08 -6.96
CA LEU A 23 -17.09 2.86 -5.85
C LEU A 23 -16.97 4.34 -6.24
N THR A 24 -17.41 5.22 -5.33
CA THR A 24 -17.22 6.66 -5.47
C THR A 24 -16.04 7.08 -4.62
N THR A 25 -15.05 7.76 -5.22
CA THR A 25 -13.91 8.27 -4.47
C THR A 25 -14.32 9.47 -3.62
N VAL A 26 -14.33 9.28 -2.30
CA VAL A 26 -14.63 10.34 -1.32
C VAL A 26 -13.40 11.10 -0.84
N ASN A 27 -12.22 10.48 -0.88
CA ASN A 27 -10.94 11.13 -0.55
C ASN A 27 -9.76 10.43 -1.23
N THR A 28 -8.70 11.20 -1.47
CA THR A 28 -7.38 10.72 -1.92
C THR A 28 -6.30 11.43 -1.10
N ASN A 29 -5.40 10.67 -0.47
CA ASN A 29 -4.31 11.23 0.32
C ASN A 29 -2.97 10.60 -0.06
N PHE A 30 -1.89 11.37 0.11
CA PHE A 30 -0.52 10.90 -0.07
C PHE A 30 -0.08 9.98 1.07
N HIS A 31 -0.56 10.21 2.29
CA HIS A 31 -0.20 9.45 3.47
C HIS A 31 -1.23 8.37 3.80
N SER A 32 -0.84 7.10 3.78
CA SER A 32 -1.72 5.97 4.11
C SER A 32 -2.27 6.01 5.55
N VAL A 33 -1.60 6.71 6.46
CA VAL A 33 -2.05 6.89 7.85
C VAL A 33 -3.35 7.69 7.93
N SER A 34 -3.49 8.75 7.12
CA SER A 34 -4.72 9.54 7.06
C SER A 34 -5.88 8.73 6.51
N ILE A 35 -5.63 7.89 5.51
CA ILE A 35 -6.64 6.96 4.97
C ILE A 35 -7.07 5.95 6.05
N LYS A 36 -6.13 5.34 6.78
CA LYS A 36 -6.46 4.44 7.89
C LYS A 36 -7.32 5.10 8.97
N ALA A 37 -7.04 6.36 9.32
CA ALA A 37 -7.86 7.11 10.27
C ALA A 37 -9.31 7.26 9.79
N MET A 38 -9.51 7.66 8.54
CA MET A 38 -10.84 7.79 7.95
C MET A 38 -11.61 6.46 7.89
N ILE A 39 -10.92 5.36 7.55
CA ILE A 39 -11.54 4.04 7.52
C ILE A 39 -12.06 3.67 8.92
N LYS A 40 -11.25 3.89 9.96
CA LYS A 40 -11.65 3.63 11.35
C LYS A 40 -12.85 4.46 11.80
N GLU A 41 -13.00 5.68 11.29
CA GLU A 41 -14.17 6.53 11.56
C GLU A 41 -15.41 6.13 10.74
N GLY A 42 -15.30 5.17 9.81
CA GLY A 42 -16.43 4.65 9.05
C GLY A 42 -16.74 5.41 7.75
N PHE A 43 -15.79 6.20 7.24
CA PHE A 43 -15.98 6.96 5.99
C PHE A 43 -15.97 6.10 4.71
N GLY A 44 -15.77 4.78 4.83
CA GLY A 44 -15.87 3.83 3.72
C GLY A 44 -14.67 2.88 3.62
N ILE A 45 -14.41 2.41 2.40
CA ILE A 45 -13.32 1.49 2.05
C ILE A 45 -12.09 2.31 1.65
N GLY A 46 -10.89 1.82 1.99
CA GLY A 46 -9.66 2.35 1.44
C GLY A 46 -8.54 1.32 1.30
N TRP A 47 -7.57 1.67 0.47
CA TRP A 47 -6.39 0.84 0.17
C TRP A 47 -5.20 1.32 0.98
N ILE A 48 -4.66 0.46 1.86
CA ILE A 48 -3.48 0.75 2.67
C ILE A 48 -2.49 -0.42 2.66
N PRO A 49 -1.18 -0.18 2.86
CA PRO A 49 -0.21 -1.27 3.03
C PRO A 49 -0.66 -2.22 4.15
N ALA A 50 -0.63 -3.53 3.91
CA ALA A 50 -1.11 -4.52 4.88
C ALA A 50 -0.34 -4.44 6.22
N ARG A 51 0.95 -4.08 6.19
CA ARG A 51 1.75 -3.80 7.39
C ARG A 51 1.13 -2.69 8.26
N LEU A 52 0.53 -1.67 7.63
CA LEU A 52 -0.14 -0.58 8.34
C LEU A 52 -1.52 -1.02 8.89
N ALA A 53 -2.17 -1.98 8.23
CA ALA A 53 -3.46 -2.53 8.63
C ALA A 53 -3.35 -3.54 9.79
N GLN A 54 -2.24 -4.28 9.87
CA GLN A 54 -2.04 -5.47 10.69
C GLN A 54 -2.54 -5.34 12.13
N GLU A 55 -2.13 -4.29 12.84
CA GLU A 55 -2.54 -4.05 14.23
C GLU A 55 -4.06 -3.82 14.35
N SER A 56 -4.64 -3.03 13.44
CA SER A 56 -6.08 -2.73 13.51
C SER A 56 -6.93 -3.92 13.07
N LEU A 57 -6.42 -4.76 12.19
CA LEU A 57 -7.03 -6.05 11.86
C LEU A 57 -7.00 -7.01 13.06
N SER A 58 -5.86 -7.13 13.76
CA SER A 58 -5.74 -8.02 14.92
C SER A 58 -6.65 -7.63 16.08
N TYR A 59 -6.94 -6.33 16.24
CA TYR A 59 -7.88 -5.82 17.24
C TYR A 59 -9.33 -5.71 16.72
N GLY A 60 -9.63 -6.15 15.50
CA GLY A 60 -10.97 -6.05 14.93
C GLY A 60 -11.52 -4.62 14.77
N LYS A 61 -10.62 -3.62 14.69
CA LYS A 61 -11.00 -2.20 14.48
C LYS A 61 -11.26 -1.86 13.01
N ILE A 62 -10.72 -2.68 12.12
CA ILE A 62 -10.97 -2.70 10.68
C ILE A 62 -11.01 -4.15 10.24
N VAL A 63 -11.61 -4.41 9.10
CA VAL A 63 -11.69 -5.71 8.43
C VAL A 63 -11.20 -5.61 7.00
N ARG A 64 -10.84 -6.76 6.41
CA ARG A 64 -10.56 -6.86 4.99
C ARG A 64 -11.82 -6.56 4.18
N ALA A 65 -11.69 -5.76 3.13
CA ALA A 65 -12.75 -5.50 2.16
C ALA A 65 -12.40 -6.19 0.83
N GLY A 66 -13.36 -6.90 0.23
CA GLY A 66 -13.13 -7.65 -1.01
C GLY A 66 -12.25 -8.90 -0.84
N GLY A 67 -12.07 -9.63 -1.94
CA GLY A 67 -11.25 -10.84 -1.96
C GLY A 67 -9.76 -10.55 -2.21
N PRO A 68 -8.91 -11.60 -2.28
CA PRO A 68 -7.49 -11.51 -2.64
C PRO A 68 -7.21 -10.76 -3.95
N GLU A 69 -8.16 -10.77 -4.89
CA GLU A 69 -8.07 -10.08 -6.17
C GLU A 69 -8.06 -8.54 -6.04
N TRP A 70 -8.39 -8.00 -4.86
CA TRP A 70 -8.30 -6.56 -4.57
C TRP A 70 -6.92 -6.17 -4.00
N ASP A 71 -6.05 -7.15 -3.71
CA ASP A 71 -4.69 -6.88 -3.24
C ASP A 71 -3.81 -6.42 -4.40
N ILE A 72 -3.08 -5.34 -4.15
CA ILE A 72 -2.16 -4.75 -5.11
C ILE A 72 -0.75 -5.17 -4.69
N PRO A 73 -0.10 -6.10 -5.42
CA PRO A 73 1.28 -6.46 -5.14
C PRO A 73 2.17 -5.24 -5.36
N ILE A 74 3.10 -5.01 -4.44
CA ILE A 74 4.05 -3.91 -4.52
C ILE A 74 5.46 -4.41 -4.26
N GLU A 75 6.43 -3.71 -4.84
CA GLU A 75 7.85 -3.94 -4.62
C GLU A 75 8.50 -2.67 -4.09
N ILE A 76 9.48 -2.83 -3.20
CA ILE A 76 10.34 -1.74 -2.75
C ILE A 76 11.68 -1.91 -3.47
N ARG A 77 12.00 -0.97 -4.36
CA ARG A 77 13.23 -0.98 -5.14
C ARG A 77 14.17 0.10 -4.63
N LEU A 78 15.40 -0.29 -4.35
CA LEU A 78 16.47 0.62 -3.97
C LEU A 78 17.40 0.80 -5.17
N TYR A 79 17.75 2.05 -5.47
CA TYR A 79 18.61 2.39 -6.60
C TYR A 79 19.92 2.98 -6.09
N ARG A 80 21.02 2.61 -6.75
CA ARG A 80 22.35 3.13 -6.47
C ARG A 80 23.05 3.55 -7.74
N TRP A 81 23.83 4.62 -7.65
CA TRP A 81 24.76 4.93 -8.72
C TRP A 81 25.88 3.89 -8.73
N LYS A 82 26.12 3.27 -9.88
CA LYS A 82 27.04 2.14 -10.02
C LYS A 82 28.52 2.51 -9.80
N GLU A 83 28.88 3.77 -10.09
CA GLU A 83 30.27 4.26 -10.01
C GLU A 83 30.57 4.94 -8.67
N ASN A 84 29.65 4.87 -7.69
CA ASN A 84 29.86 5.48 -6.38
C ASN A 84 30.94 4.71 -5.60
N THR A 85 32.05 5.37 -5.29
CA THR A 85 33.23 4.80 -4.61
C THR A 85 33.19 4.93 -3.08
N ASN A 86 32.10 5.47 -2.51
CA ASN A 86 31.99 5.66 -1.07
C ASN A 86 31.86 4.30 -0.34
N THR A 87 32.90 3.92 0.41
CA THR A 87 32.97 2.66 1.14
C THR A 87 31.83 2.47 2.15
N ASN A 88 31.30 3.55 2.76
CA ASN A 88 30.17 3.44 3.69
C ASN A 88 28.89 3.04 2.95
N LEU A 89 28.67 3.57 1.74
CA LEU A 89 27.54 3.15 0.91
C LEU A 89 27.71 1.72 0.44
N GLN A 90 28.92 1.29 0.08
CA GLN A 90 29.17 -0.10 -0.27
C GLN A 90 28.77 -1.07 0.85
N ARG A 91 29.22 -0.81 2.09
CA ARG A 91 28.82 -1.59 3.27
C ARG A 91 27.32 -1.59 3.51
N PHE A 92 26.65 -0.45 3.31
CA PHE A 92 25.19 -0.37 3.39
C PHE A 92 24.50 -1.30 2.39
N TRP A 93 24.94 -1.30 1.13
CA TRP A 93 24.39 -2.20 0.10
C TRP A 93 24.63 -3.67 0.40
N GLU A 94 25.81 -4.03 0.90
CA GLU A 94 26.13 -5.40 1.32
C GLU A 94 25.21 -5.88 2.45
N GLY A 95 24.84 -4.97 3.37
CA GLY A 95 23.88 -5.26 4.44
C GLY A 95 22.42 -5.44 3.99
N LEU A 96 22.09 -5.08 2.74
CA LEU A 96 20.74 -5.18 2.17
C LEU A 96 20.51 -6.44 1.32
N ASN A 97 21.46 -7.37 1.27
CA ASN A 97 21.40 -8.57 0.42
C ASN A 97 20.29 -9.57 0.81
N ASP A 98 19.59 -9.36 1.93
CA ASP A 98 18.47 -10.20 2.34
C ASP A 98 17.13 -9.65 1.80
N PRO A 99 16.43 -10.38 0.90
CA PRO A 99 15.16 -9.94 0.36
C PRO A 99 14.12 -9.82 1.47
N LYS A 100 13.63 -8.60 1.70
CA LYS A 100 12.53 -8.35 2.63
C LYS A 100 11.19 -8.66 1.96
N VAL A 101 10.36 -9.47 2.62
CA VAL A 101 8.97 -9.69 2.20
C VAL A 101 8.22 -8.37 2.27
N VAL A 102 7.83 -7.86 1.11
CA VAL A 102 6.97 -6.68 0.99
C VAL A 102 5.52 -7.16 1.00
N GLN A 103 4.74 -6.62 1.92
CA GLN A 103 3.32 -6.93 2.01
C GLN A 103 2.53 -6.08 1.00
N PRO A 104 1.41 -6.59 0.46
CA PRO A 104 0.63 -5.87 -0.54
C PRO A 104 -0.06 -4.64 0.05
N VAL A 105 -0.61 -3.80 -0.83
CA VAL A 105 -1.63 -2.84 -0.46
C VAL A 105 -2.98 -3.55 -0.55
N MET A 106 -3.73 -3.57 0.55
CA MET A 106 -5.00 -4.28 0.66
C MET A 106 -6.16 -3.31 0.89
N ALA A 107 -7.34 -3.71 0.43
CA ALA A 107 -8.59 -3.01 0.73
C ALA A 107 -9.07 -3.36 2.15
N VAL A 108 -9.41 -2.33 2.93
CA VAL A 108 -9.94 -2.46 4.29
C VAL A 108 -11.11 -1.50 4.52
N ALA A 109 -11.99 -1.89 5.43
CA ALA A 109 -13.15 -1.14 5.90
C ALA A 109 -13.23 -1.22 7.44
N ARG A 110 -14.09 -0.41 8.08
CA ARG A 110 -14.40 -0.59 9.51
C ARG A 110 -15.13 -1.91 9.75
#